data_AF-A0A3C0W1L1-F1
#
_entry.id   AF-A0A3C0W1L1-F1
#
_cell.length_a   1.000
_cell.length_b   1.000
_cell.length_c   1.000
_cell.angle_alpha   90.00
_cell.angle_beta   90.00
_cell.angle_gamma   90.00
#
_symmetry.space_group_name_H-M   'P 1'
#
loop_
_entity.id
_entity.type
_entity.pdbx_description
1 polymer ?
#
loop_
_entity_poly.entity_id
_entity_poly.type
_entity_poly.pdbx_seq_one_letter_code
_entity_poly.pdbx_strand_id
1 'polypeptide(L)'
;QGKRKPVKVVWYDGGKKPDPALAGQKSLPGNGSILIGSKDSLYIPMYWGKGTFLSGATAADHKDVPEKFEKPKDFNRHHYLEWIDACKGGQPAWSNFDYAGPMTEAMLLGLVALRTGEKIEWDAKKMRVTNLPEANELVRREYRKGWVL
;
A
#
# COMPACT_ATOMS: atom_id res chain seq x y z
N GLN A 1 -10.27 -6.01 11.19
CA GLN A 1 -9.16 -6.83 10.64
C GLN A 1 -9.72 -8.14 10.09
N GLY A 2 -9.22 -8.63 8.96
CA GLY A 2 -9.71 -9.87 8.34
C GLY A 2 -9.21 -11.15 9.03
N LYS A 3 -9.85 -12.29 8.77
CA LYS A 3 -9.48 -13.62 9.33
C LYS A 3 -8.16 -14.20 8.77
N ARG A 4 -7.52 -13.54 7.81
CA ARG A 4 -6.28 -14.03 7.17
C ARG A 4 -5.06 -13.49 7.91
N LYS A 5 -3.97 -14.28 7.91
CA LYS A 5 -2.67 -13.86 8.43
C LYS A 5 -2.15 -12.62 7.67
N PRO A 6 -1.28 -11.79 8.29
CA PRO A 6 -0.58 -10.73 7.59
C PRO A 6 0.11 -11.24 6.33
N VAL A 7 0.12 -10.43 5.28
CA VAL A 7 0.86 -10.72 4.05
C VAL A 7 2.25 -10.11 4.13
N LYS A 8 3.25 -10.80 3.59
CA LYS A 8 4.58 -10.23 3.41
C LYS A 8 4.56 -9.32 2.18
N VAL A 9 4.87 -8.05 2.38
CA VAL A 9 5.10 -7.09 1.31
C VAL A 9 6.60 -6.84 1.21
N VAL A 10 7.14 -6.89 0.00
CA VAL A 10 8.53 -6.56 -0.27
C VAL A 10 8.54 -5.44 -1.31
N TRP A 11 9.08 -4.29 -0.94
CA TRP A 11 9.20 -3.13 -1.82
C TRP A 11 10.63 -2.99 -2.30
N TYR A 12 10.79 -2.71 -3.60
CA TYR A 12 12.07 -2.44 -4.22
C TYR A 12 12.02 -1.04 -4.83
N ASP A 13 13.05 -0.24 -4.56
CA ASP A 13 13.18 1.14 -5.03
C ASP A 13 14.63 1.42 -5.45
N GLY A 14 14.86 2.57 -6.09
CA GLY A 14 16.20 3.02 -6.50
C GLY A 14 16.82 2.13 -7.58
N GLY A 15 15.99 1.58 -8.47
CA GLY A 15 16.42 0.68 -9.55
C GLY A 15 16.60 -0.78 -9.12
N LYS A 16 16.46 -1.10 -7.82
CA LYS A 16 16.41 -2.49 -7.34
C LYS A 16 15.13 -3.16 -7.85
N LYS A 17 15.20 -4.46 -8.14
CA LYS A 17 14.07 -5.27 -8.62
C LYS A 17 14.10 -6.64 -7.94
N PRO A 18 12.94 -7.28 -7.73
CA PRO A 18 12.90 -8.68 -7.37
C PRO A 18 13.42 -9.57 -8.52
N ASP A 19 13.62 -10.85 -8.24
CA ASP A 19 13.94 -11.84 -9.26
C ASP A 19 12.79 -11.92 -10.31
N PRO A 20 13.07 -11.71 -11.62
CA PRO A 20 12.10 -11.87 -12.70
C PRO A 20 11.41 -13.24 -12.74
N ALA A 21 12.05 -14.28 -12.22
CA ALA A 21 11.48 -15.63 -12.13
C ALA A 21 10.18 -15.67 -11.32
N LEU A 22 10.00 -14.75 -10.35
CA LEU A 22 8.74 -14.63 -9.59
C LEU A 22 7.52 -14.30 -10.46
N ALA A 23 7.74 -13.71 -11.64
CA ALA A 23 6.70 -13.41 -12.62
C ALA A 23 6.82 -14.27 -13.88
N GLY A 24 7.68 -15.30 -13.88
CA GLY A 24 7.98 -16.10 -15.08
C GLY A 24 8.56 -15.27 -16.23
N GLN A 25 9.22 -14.14 -15.92
CA GLN A 25 9.78 -13.23 -16.92
C GLN A 25 11.31 -13.36 -17.00
N LYS A 26 11.88 -12.95 -18.13
CA LYS A 26 13.34 -12.80 -18.27
C LYS A 26 13.85 -11.49 -17.67
N SER A 27 13.02 -10.45 -17.68
CA SER A 27 13.31 -9.14 -17.11
C SER A 27 12.02 -8.48 -16.63
N LEU A 28 12.16 -7.55 -15.68
CA LEU A 28 11.05 -6.79 -15.14
C LEU A 28 11.13 -5.32 -15.60
N PRO A 29 9.98 -4.66 -15.84
CA PRO A 29 9.90 -3.24 -16.14
C PRO A 29 10.39 -2.39 -14.94
N GLY A 30 10.42 -1.06 -15.14
CA GLY A 30 10.83 -0.13 -14.07
C GLY A 30 9.85 -0.03 -12.90
N ASN A 31 8.60 -0.48 -13.08
CA ASN A 31 7.56 -0.43 -12.06
C ASN A 31 6.57 -1.59 -12.28
N GLY A 32 5.95 -2.09 -11.21
CA GLY A 32 4.99 -3.17 -11.28
C GLY A 32 4.69 -3.78 -9.91
N SER A 33 3.89 -4.83 -9.91
CA SER A 33 3.53 -5.60 -8.72
C SER A 33 3.40 -7.09 -9.04
N ILE A 34 3.82 -7.93 -8.11
CA ILE A 34 3.66 -9.39 -8.18
C ILE A 34 2.92 -9.82 -6.92
N LEU A 35 1.72 -10.34 -7.07
CA LEU A 35 0.94 -10.91 -5.96
C LEU A 35 1.13 -12.42 -5.99
N ILE A 36 1.87 -12.94 -5.00
CA ILE A 36 2.18 -14.37 -4.92
C ILE A 36 1.12 -15.09 -4.11
N GLY A 37 0.36 -15.97 -4.76
CA GLY A 37 -0.64 -16.83 -4.14
C GLY A 37 -0.21 -18.29 -4.11
N SER A 38 -0.88 -19.08 -3.28
CA SER A 38 -0.61 -20.53 -3.17
C SER A 38 -1.11 -21.36 -4.35
N LYS A 39 -2.09 -20.84 -5.09
CA LYS A 39 -2.65 -21.48 -6.30
C LYS A 39 -2.10 -20.88 -7.58
N ASP A 40 -1.88 -19.57 -7.56
CA ASP A 40 -1.39 -18.82 -8.71
C ASP A 40 -0.80 -17.49 -8.25
N SER A 41 -0.02 -16.85 -9.11
CA SER A 41 0.49 -15.49 -8.91
C SER A 41 -0.07 -14.55 -9.98
N LEU A 42 -0.38 -13.32 -9.58
CA LEU A 42 -0.83 -12.26 -10.48
C LEU A 42 0.34 -11.31 -10.73
N TYR A 43 0.68 -11.13 -12.01
CA TYR A 43 1.71 -10.20 -12.45
C TYR A 43 1.10 -8.95 -13.07
N ILE A 44 1.56 -7.78 -12.62
CA ILE A 44 1.13 -6.47 -13.09
C ILE A 44 2.39 -5.68 -13.50
N PRO A 45 2.69 -5.51 -14.81
CA PRO A 45 3.94 -4.93 -15.29
C PRO A 45 3.98 -3.38 -15.24
N MET A 46 3.14 -2.75 -14.42
CA MET A 46 3.05 -1.29 -14.26
C MET A 46 2.34 -0.94 -12.94
N TYR A 47 2.39 0.32 -12.51
CA TYR A 47 1.67 0.81 -11.33
C TYR A 47 0.13 0.86 -11.50
N TRP A 48 -0.37 0.62 -12.71
CA TRP A 48 -1.79 0.58 -13.04
C TRP A 48 -2.05 -0.44 -14.15
N GLY A 49 -3.32 -0.77 -14.35
CA GLY A 49 -3.77 -1.63 -15.44
C GLY A 49 -4.09 -3.06 -15.01
N LYS A 50 -4.42 -3.90 -16.00
CA LYS A 50 -4.85 -5.28 -15.78
C LYS A 50 -3.65 -6.18 -15.50
N GLY A 51 -3.75 -6.99 -14.46
CA GLY A 51 -2.81 -8.07 -14.20
C GLY A 51 -3.13 -9.35 -14.97
N THR A 52 -2.11 -10.17 -15.18
CA THR A 52 -2.24 -11.50 -15.79
C THR A 52 -1.82 -12.56 -14.79
N PHE A 53 -2.63 -13.61 -14.68
CA PHE A 53 -2.30 -14.79 -13.88
C PHE A 53 -1.22 -15.62 -14.58
N LEU A 54 -0.22 -16.09 -13.83
CA LEU A 54 0.89 -16.84 -14.41
C LEU A 54 0.46 -18.20 -14.97
N SER A 55 -0.61 -18.80 -14.42
CA SER A 55 -1.21 -20.03 -14.98
C SER A 55 -1.95 -19.81 -16.32
N GLY A 56 -2.20 -18.55 -16.71
CA GLY A 56 -3.09 -18.21 -17.82
C GLY A 56 -4.57 -18.11 -17.43
N ALA A 57 -4.92 -18.29 -16.16
CA ALA A 57 -6.27 -18.06 -15.65
C ALA A 57 -6.76 -16.62 -15.93
N THR A 58 -8.07 -16.46 -15.91
CA THR A 58 -8.77 -15.21 -16.17
C THR A 58 -9.71 -14.88 -15.01
N ALA A 59 -10.31 -13.69 -15.04
CA ALA A 59 -11.34 -13.32 -14.08
C ALA A 59 -12.55 -14.28 -14.11
N ALA A 60 -12.84 -14.91 -15.25
CA ALA A 60 -13.95 -15.87 -15.39
C ALA A 60 -13.72 -17.14 -14.55
N ASP A 61 -12.45 -17.56 -14.41
CA ASP A 61 -12.04 -18.71 -13.59
C ASP A 61 -12.15 -18.43 -12.08
N HIS A 62 -12.48 -17.19 -11.71
CA HIS A 62 -12.59 -16.71 -10.34
C HIS A 62 -13.94 -16.03 -10.05
N LYS A 63 -14.96 -16.32 -10.86
CA LYS A 63 -16.32 -15.76 -10.72
C LYS A 63 -16.95 -15.99 -9.34
N ASP A 64 -16.54 -17.04 -8.63
CA ASP A 64 -17.06 -17.38 -7.31
C ASP A 64 -16.36 -16.63 -6.16
N VAL A 65 -15.35 -15.81 -6.46
CA VAL A 65 -14.71 -14.95 -5.47
C VAL A 65 -15.65 -13.78 -5.16
N PRO A 66 -16.13 -13.64 -3.90
CA PRO A 66 -17.07 -12.59 -3.57
C PRO A 66 -16.41 -11.22 -3.70
N GLU A 67 -17.14 -10.26 -4.26
CA GLU A 67 -16.75 -8.84 -4.23
C GLU A 67 -16.84 -8.35 -2.78
N LYS A 68 -15.67 -8.06 -2.19
CA LYS A 68 -15.56 -7.66 -0.78
C LYS A 68 -15.56 -6.15 -0.56
N PHE A 69 -15.25 -5.40 -1.60
CA PHE A 69 -15.16 -3.95 -1.53
C PHE A 69 -16.25 -3.40 -2.43
N GLU A 70 -17.17 -2.65 -1.82
CA GLU A 70 -18.22 -1.99 -2.58
C GLU A 70 -17.58 -1.00 -3.55
N LYS A 71 -17.93 -1.11 -4.82
CA LYS A 71 -17.68 -0.05 -5.78
C LYS A 71 -18.87 0.90 -5.73
N PRO A 72 -18.66 2.20 -5.47
CA PRO A 72 -19.73 3.18 -5.60
C PRO A 72 -20.36 3.10 -6.98
N LYS A 73 -21.69 3.32 -7.07
CA LYS A 73 -22.41 3.27 -8.35
C LYS A 73 -21.83 4.23 -9.40
N ASP A 74 -21.22 5.30 -8.92
CA ASP A 74 -20.53 6.32 -9.69
C ASP A 74 -19.00 6.19 -9.60
N PHE A 75 -18.44 4.97 -9.49
CA PHE A 75 -16.99 4.74 -9.37
C PHE A 75 -16.13 5.41 -10.45
N ASN A 76 -16.69 5.66 -11.64
CA ASN A 76 -16.01 6.36 -12.73
C ASN A 76 -16.16 7.89 -12.68
N ARG A 77 -16.82 8.45 -11.66
CA ARG A 77 -16.93 9.89 -11.42
C ARG A 77 -15.57 10.42 -10.98
N HIS A 78 -15.27 11.67 -11.35
CA HIS A 78 -14.05 12.34 -10.90
C HIS A 78 -14.01 12.46 -9.37
N HIS A 79 -12.94 11.96 -8.74
CA HIS A 79 -12.73 11.99 -7.29
C HIS A 79 -12.83 13.39 -6.65
N TYR A 80 -12.60 14.47 -7.41
CA TYR A 80 -12.83 15.84 -6.92
C TYR A 80 -14.28 16.10 -6.51
N LEU A 81 -15.24 15.49 -7.21
CA LEU A 81 -16.64 15.70 -6.94
C LEU A 81 -17.07 15.02 -5.64
N GLU A 82 -16.50 13.86 -5.34
CA GLU A 82 -16.64 13.18 -4.05
C GLU A 82 -16.07 14.02 -2.91
N TRP A 83 -14.89 14.63 -3.10
CA TRP A 83 -14.31 15.54 -2.11
C TRP A 83 -15.20 16.78 -1.86
N ILE A 84 -15.74 17.38 -2.92
CA ILE A 84 -16.69 18.51 -2.81
C ILE A 84 -17.94 18.10 -2.02
N ASP A 85 -18.49 16.93 -2.29
CA ASP A 85 -19.68 16.42 -1.59
C ASP A 85 -19.39 16.20 -0.09
N ALA A 86 -18.23 15.63 0.24
CA ALA A 86 -17.78 15.46 1.62
C ALA A 86 -17.62 16.81 2.34
N CYS A 87 -17.03 17.82 1.69
CA CYS A 87 -16.90 19.18 2.24
C CYS A 87 -18.25 19.87 2.48
N LYS A 88 -19.30 19.48 1.77
CA LYS A 88 -20.68 20.00 1.94
C LYS A 88 -21.49 19.24 3.00
N GLY A 89 -20.88 18.34 3.75
CA GLY A 89 -21.54 17.53 4.78
C GLY A 89 -22.17 16.24 4.24
N GLY A 90 -21.78 15.81 3.04
CA GLY A 90 -22.13 14.51 2.48
C GLY A 90 -21.38 13.35 3.16
N GLN A 91 -21.35 12.19 2.50
CA GLN A 91 -20.59 11.04 2.98
C GLN A 91 -19.08 11.34 3.00
N PRO A 92 -18.30 10.71 3.90
CA PRO A 92 -16.85 10.81 3.88
C PRO A 92 -16.27 10.37 2.53
N ALA A 93 -15.20 11.04 2.11
CA ALA A 93 -14.43 10.58 0.98
C ALA A 93 -13.87 9.16 1.22
N TRP A 94 -13.79 8.34 0.17
CA TRP A 94 -13.17 7.02 0.13
C TRP A 94 -11.70 7.07 0.57
N SER A 95 -11.01 8.19 0.35
CA SER A 95 -9.63 8.43 0.79
C SER A 95 -9.53 9.33 2.04
N ASN A 96 -10.43 9.18 3.00
CA ASN A 96 -10.40 9.92 4.27
C ASN A 96 -9.16 9.58 5.14
N PHE A 97 -8.97 10.30 6.24
CA PHE A 97 -7.79 10.15 7.11
C PHE A 97 -7.67 8.79 7.81
N ASP A 98 -8.77 8.09 8.09
CA ASP A 98 -8.71 6.75 8.71
C ASP A 98 -8.14 5.71 7.74
N TYR A 99 -8.32 5.93 6.44
CA TYR A 99 -7.71 5.13 5.37
C TYR A 99 -6.32 5.63 4.99
N ALA A 100 -6.21 6.92 4.66
CA ALA A 100 -5.00 7.52 4.12
C ALA A 100 -3.88 7.64 5.17
N GLY A 101 -4.22 7.86 6.45
CA GLY A 101 -3.25 7.97 7.54
C GLY A 101 -2.36 6.73 7.68
N PRO A 102 -2.92 5.54 7.92
CA PRO A 102 -2.15 4.30 7.99
C PRO A 102 -1.39 3.96 6.71
N MET A 103 -1.92 4.32 5.54
CA MET A 103 -1.21 4.16 4.27
C MET A 103 0.03 5.05 4.20
N THR A 104 -0.11 6.33 4.54
CA THR A 104 1.00 7.29 4.59
C THR A 104 2.02 6.90 5.64
N GLU A 105 1.58 6.42 6.82
CA GLU A 105 2.47 5.88 7.86
C GLU A 105 3.43 4.83 7.28
N ALA A 106 2.90 3.81 6.59
CA ALA A 106 3.72 2.75 5.99
C ALA A 106 4.74 3.29 4.98
N MET A 107 4.38 4.29 4.18
CA MET A 107 5.29 4.93 3.23
C MET A 107 6.40 5.74 3.92
N LEU A 108 6.06 6.48 4.98
CA LEU A 108 7.02 7.29 5.73
C LEU A 108 8.05 6.42 6.47
N LEU A 109 7.68 5.21 6.92
CA LEU A 109 8.63 4.27 7.51
C LEU A 109 9.73 3.85 6.52
N GLY A 110 9.42 3.80 5.22
CA GLY A 110 10.43 3.62 4.18
C GLY A 110 11.47 4.73 4.19
N LEU A 111 11.05 5.99 4.37
CA LEU A 111 11.97 7.12 4.47
C LEU A 111 12.81 7.06 5.75
N VAL A 112 12.23 6.64 6.89
CA VAL A 112 12.99 6.46 8.14
C VAL A 112 14.09 5.41 7.93
N ALA A 113 13.74 4.24 7.38
CA ALA A 113 14.71 3.18 7.08
C ALA A 113 15.82 3.70 6.14
N LEU A 114 15.46 4.41 5.07
CA LEU A 114 16.43 4.98 4.13
C LEU A 114 17.37 6.00 4.78
N ARG A 115 16.87 6.88 5.65
CA ARG A 115 17.70 7.88 6.33
C ARG A 115 18.63 7.27 7.37
N THR A 116 18.20 6.19 8.02
CA THR A 116 19.04 5.45 8.97
C THR A 116 20.04 4.52 8.30
N GLY A 117 19.76 4.05 7.08
CA GLY A 117 20.55 3.03 6.40
C GLY A 117 20.39 1.63 6.99
N GLU A 118 19.50 1.45 7.98
CA GLU A 118 19.37 0.26 8.80
C GLU A 118 17.99 -0.38 8.69
N LYS A 119 17.89 -1.65 9.06
CA LYS A 119 16.58 -2.31 9.22
C LYS A 119 15.88 -1.72 10.45
N ILE A 120 14.64 -1.26 10.29
CA ILE A 120 13.78 -0.84 11.41
C ILE A 120 12.67 -1.85 11.68
N GLU A 121 12.30 -2.01 12.95
CA GLU A 121 11.16 -2.75 13.45
C GLU A 121 10.18 -1.76 14.08
N TRP A 122 8.93 -1.79 13.63
CA TRP A 122 7.94 -0.76 13.93
C TRP A 122 6.80 -1.30 14.79
N ASP A 123 6.54 -0.64 15.92
CA ASP A 123 5.34 -0.85 16.73
C ASP A 123 4.30 0.21 16.36
N ALA A 124 3.40 -0.14 15.43
CA ALA A 124 2.34 0.75 14.95
C ALA A 124 1.35 1.18 16.05
N LYS A 125 1.16 0.37 17.11
CA LYS A 125 0.27 0.76 18.22
C LYS A 125 0.90 1.86 19.08
N LYS A 126 2.22 1.78 19.28
CA LYS A 126 2.98 2.76 20.08
C LYS A 126 3.60 3.87 19.24
N MET A 127 3.50 3.78 17.91
CA MET A 127 4.09 4.70 16.93
C MET A 127 5.58 4.92 17.18
N ARG A 128 6.37 3.83 17.29
CA ARG A 128 7.81 3.90 17.55
C ARG A 128 8.61 2.76 16.92
N VAL A 129 9.88 3.04 16.61
CA VAL A 129 10.88 2.06 16.24
C VAL A 129 11.39 1.35 17.50
N THR A 130 11.44 0.02 17.49
CA THR A 130 11.77 -0.80 18.67
C THR A 130 13.19 -1.32 18.73
N ASN A 131 13.86 -1.42 17.58
CA ASN A 131 15.19 -2.02 17.45
C ASN A 131 16.32 -1.00 17.18
N LEU A 132 15.97 0.28 16.97
CA LEU A 132 16.91 1.36 16.67
C LEU A 132 16.40 2.67 17.32
N PRO A 133 16.68 2.90 18.61
CA PRO A 133 16.10 4.01 19.37
C PRO A 133 16.29 5.39 18.74
N GLU A 134 17.46 5.68 18.17
CA GLU A 134 17.81 6.93 17.49
C GLU A 134 16.93 7.23 16.27
N ALA A 135 16.36 6.21 15.62
CA ALA A 135 15.45 6.40 14.50
C ALA A 135 14.14 7.11 14.92
N ASN A 136 13.79 7.07 16.22
CA ASN A 136 12.58 7.74 16.72
C ASN A 136 12.66 9.27 16.65
N GLU A 137 13.86 9.85 16.55
CA GLU A 137 14.04 11.29 16.28
C GLU A 137 13.49 11.69 14.89
N LEU A 138 13.39 10.75 13.96
CA LEU A 138 12.82 10.95 12.63
C LEU A 138 11.30 10.74 12.58
N VAL A 139 10.73 10.13 13.62
CA VAL A 139 9.31 9.75 13.68
C VAL A 139 8.44 10.90 14.18
N ARG A 140 8.94 11.68 15.16
CA ARG A 140 8.23 12.82 15.72
C ARG A 140 9.09 14.07 15.69
N ARG A 141 8.45 15.18 15.37
CA ARG A 141 9.04 16.52 15.52
C ARG A 141 8.51 17.17 16.77
N GLU A 142 9.35 17.94 17.45
CA GLU A 142 8.87 18.89 18.44
C GLU A 142 8.09 20.00 17.74
N TYR A 143 6.85 20.23 18.17
CA TYR A 143 6.07 21.35 17.67
C TYR A 143 6.61 22.67 18.24
N ARG A 144 6.53 23.72 17.43
CA ARG A 144 6.88 25.08 17.88
C ARG A 144 5.98 25.48 19.05
N LYS A 145 6.55 26.12 20.08
CA LYS A 145 5.80 26.67 21.22
C LYS A 145 4.59 27.49 20.73
N GLY A 146 3.42 27.22 21.32
CA GLY A 146 2.14 27.85 20.97
C GLY A 146 1.32 27.10 19.91
N TRP A 147 1.90 26.09 19.24
CA TRP A 147 1.18 25.22 18.31
C TRP A 147 0.98 23.84 18.95
N VAL A 148 -0.16 23.65 19.60
CA VAL A 148 -0.60 22.36 20.16
C VAL A 148 -1.75 21.82 19.29
N LEU A 149 -1.72 20.52 19.02
CA LEU A 149 -2.80 19.76 18.38
C LEU A 149 -3.69 19.13 19.45
#